data_AF-A0A2U9NS04-F1
#
_entry.id   AF-A0A2U9NS04-F1
#
_cell.length_a   1.000
_cell.length_b   1.000
_cell.length_c   1.000
_cell.angle_alpha   90.00
_cell.angle_beta   90.00
_cell.angle_gamma   90.00
#
_symmetry.space_group_name_H-M   'P 1'
#
loop_
_entity.id
_entity.type
_entity.pdbx_description
1 polymer ?
#
loop_
_entity_poly.entity_id
_entity_poly.type
_entity_poly.pdbx_seq_one_letter_code
_entity_poly.pdbx_strand_id
1 'polypeptide(L)'
;MLNFVFSPNVFLGFILGSSVIILYFLRLVKPEVARDEDIFFATIGLLYSGILVIHGWRLDPILLFSQVLVITAVLAAGWENIRLRGVLAMLALRDIEENKKIN
;
A
#
# COMPACT_ATOMS: atom_id res chain seq x y z
N MET A 1 -4.60 22.51 18.49
CA MET A 1 -5.69 22.98 17.61
C MET A 1 -5.75 22.06 16.40
N LEU A 2 -6.86 21.34 16.23
CA LEU A 2 -7.16 20.58 15.02
C LEU A 2 -7.72 21.56 14.00
N ASN A 3 -7.15 21.60 12.79
CA ASN A 3 -7.64 22.47 11.73
C ASN A 3 -7.96 21.60 10.51
N PHE A 4 -9.26 21.38 10.28
CA PHE A 4 -9.76 20.60 9.16
C PHE A 4 -9.99 21.54 7.98
N VAL A 5 -8.88 22.04 7.39
CA VAL A 5 -8.94 22.78 6.13
C VAL A 5 -8.87 21.76 5.01
N PHE A 6 -9.76 21.85 4.03
CA PHE A 6 -9.68 21.05 2.81
C PHE A 6 -8.43 21.47 2.03
N SER A 7 -7.34 20.75 2.28
CA SER A 7 -5.98 21.06 1.86
C SER A 7 -5.41 19.87 1.09
N PRO A 8 -4.46 20.05 0.15
CA PRO A 8 -3.91 18.94 -0.63
C PRO A 8 -3.33 17.79 0.23
N ASN A 9 -2.87 18.06 1.45
CA ASN A 9 -2.44 17.02 2.40
C ASN A 9 -3.58 16.05 2.78
N VAL A 10 -4.81 16.53 2.96
CA VAL A 10 -5.97 15.71 3.30
C VAL A 10 -6.28 14.75 2.16
N PHE A 11 -6.24 15.24 0.92
CA PHE A 11 -6.45 14.40 -0.26
C PHE A 11 -5.39 13.31 -0.40
N LEU A 12 -4.11 13.70 -0.24
CA LEU A 12 -3.00 12.76 -0.26
C LEU A 12 -3.09 11.72 0.86
N GLY A 13 -3.58 12.13 2.04
CA GLY A 13 -3.87 11.24 3.17
C GLY A 13 -4.93 10.22 2.80
N PHE A 14 -6.08 10.65 2.26
CA PHE A 14 -7.13 9.73 1.83
C PHE A 14 -6.68 8.77 0.74
N ILE A 15 -5.86 9.21 -0.22
CA ILE A 15 -5.28 8.32 -1.23
C ILE A 15 -4.47 7.22 -0.53
N LEU A 16 -3.50 7.61 0.30
CA LEU A 16 -2.65 6.65 1.00
C LEU A 16 -3.48 5.72 1.88
N GLY A 17 -4.35 6.27 2.72
CA GLY A 17 -5.22 5.53 3.63
C GLY A 17 -6.08 4.50 2.90
N SER A 18 -6.70 4.88 1.78
CA SER A 18 -7.49 3.96 0.97
C SER A 18 -6.62 2.86 0.35
N SER A 19 -5.44 3.21 -0.18
CA SER A 19 -4.51 2.23 -0.77
C SER A 19 -4.03 1.18 0.24
N VAL A 20 -3.72 1.58 1.48
CA VAL A 20 -3.25 0.63 2.50
C VAL A 20 -4.38 -0.19 3.12
N ILE A 21 -5.60 0.32 3.13
CA ILE A 21 -6.80 -0.47 3.44
C ILE A 21 -7.01 -1.54 2.36
N ILE A 22 -6.88 -1.18 1.08
CA ILE A 22 -6.93 -2.15 -0.02
C ILE A 22 -5.84 -3.22 0.13
N LEU A 23 -4.62 -2.82 0.51
CA LEU A 23 -3.52 -3.76 0.80
C LEU A 23 -3.89 -4.75 1.91
N TYR A 24 -4.52 -4.28 3.00
CA TYR A 24 -5.01 -5.15 4.06
C TYR A 24 -6.07 -6.14 3.55
N PHE A 25 -7.02 -5.66 2.73
CA PHE A 25 -8.08 -6.49 2.15
C PHE A 25 -7.57 -7.53 1.14
N LEU A 26 -6.34 -7.41 0.64
CA LEU A 26 -5.73 -8.42 -0.24
C LEU A 26 -5.80 -9.83 0.38
N ARG A 27 -5.70 -9.94 1.70
CA ARG A 27 -5.81 -11.21 2.43
C ARG A 27 -7.18 -11.89 2.28
N LEU A 28 -8.25 -11.13 2.11
CA LEU A 28 -9.59 -11.67 1.92
C LEU A 28 -9.85 -12.04 0.46
N VAL A 29 -9.32 -11.26 -0.48
CA VAL A 29 -9.63 -11.40 -1.92
C VAL A 29 -8.68 -12.36 -2.62
N LYS A 30 -7.38 -12.32 -2.31
CA LYS A 30 -6.31 -13.14 -2.91
C LYS A 30 -5.31 -13.59 -1.85
N PRO A 31 -5.69 -14.55 -0.98
CA PRO A 31 -4.82 -15.04 0.08
C PRO A 31 -3.50 -15.63 -0.42
N GLU A 32 -3.46 -16.11 -1.66
CA GLU A 32 -2.24 -16.65 -2.31
C GLU A 32 -1.15 -15.60 -2.57
N VAL A 33 -1.53 -14.31 -2.64
CA VAL A 33 -0.60 -13.19 -2.87
C VAL A 33 -0.29 -12.44 -1.57
N ALA A 34 -1.20 -12.51 -0.60
CA ALA A 34 -1.09 -11.80 0.66
C ALA A 34 0.09 -12.29 1.50
N ARG A 35 0.72 -11.37 2.22
CA ARG A 35 1.80 -11.66 3.17
C ARG A 35 1.47 -11.13 4.57
N ASP A 36 2.20 -11.63 5.56
CA ASP A 36 2.06 -11.13 6.94
C ASP A 36 2.64 -9.73 7.10
N GLU A 37 3.68 -9.39 6.34
CA GLU A 37 4.25 -8.03 6.37
C GLU A 37 3.26 -6.97 5.88
N ASP A 38 2.30 -7.34 5.02
CA ASP A 38 1.29 -6.41 4.50
C ASP A 38 0.43 -5.80 5.62
N ILE A 39 0.18 -6.52 6.71
CA ILE A 39 -0.55 -6.01 7.89
C ILE A 39 0.27 -4.93 8.59
N PHE A 40 1.57 -5.16 8.75
CA PHE A 40 2.48 -4.20 9.36
C PHE A 40 2.54 -2.91 8.54
N PHE A 41 2.72 -3.02 7.23
CA PHE A 41 2.73 -1.87 6.33
C PHE A 41 1.38 -1.16 6.27
N ALA A 42 0.26 -1.90 6.29
CA ALA A 42 -1.07 -1.31 6.31
C ALA A 42 -1.30 -0.49 7.59
N THR A 43 -0.87 -1.01 8.74
CA THR A 43 -1.00 -0.34 10.04
C THR A 43 -0.18 0.95 10.08
N ILE A 44 1.10 0.90 9.68
CA ILE A 44 1.96 2.08 9.64
C ILE A 44 1.45 3.09 8.62
N GLY A 45 1.02 2.64 7.45
CA GLY A 45 0.47 3.50 6.40
C GLY A 45 -0.82 4.20 6.83
N LEU A 46 -1.69 3.52 7.57
CA LEU A 46 -2.91 4.10 8.14
C LEU A 46 -2.57 5.18 9.18
N LEU A 47 -1.63 4.89 10.08
CA LEU A 47 -1.14 5.87 11.05
C LEU A 47 -0.56 7.09 10.34
N TYR A 48 0.27 6.87 9.31
CA TYR A 48 0.89 7.94 8.55
C TYR A 48 -0.13 8.80 7.79
N SER A 49 -1.13 8.15 7.16
CA SER A 49 -2.28 8.82 6.55
C SER A 49 -3.02 9.71 7.56
N GLY A 50 -3.28 9.21 8.78
CA GLY A 50 -3.91 9.99 9.84
C GLY A 50 -3.11 11.23 10.25
N ILE A 51 -1.79 11.08 10.37
CA ILE A 51 -0.88 12.21 10.65
C ILE A 51 -0.96 13.24 9.51
N LEU A 52 -0.96 12.79 8.25
CA LEU A 52 -1.01 13.68 7.10
C LEU A 52 -2.33 14.47 7.04
N VAL A 53 -3.46 13.83 7.35
CA VAL A 53 -4.79 14.50 7.41
C VAL A 53 -4.86 15.51 8.56
N ILE A 54 -4.38 15.14 9.75
CA ILE A 54 -4.56 15.96 10.97
C ILE A 54 -3.49 17.06 11.11
N HIS A 55 -2.27 16.79 10.67
CA HIS A 55 -1.09 17.63 10.88
C HIS A 55 -0.40 18.09 9.60
N GLY A 56 -0.83 17.60 8.43
CA GLY A 56 -0.21 17.99 7.15
C GLY A 56 -0.38 19.47 6.79
N TRP A 57 -1.28 20.21 7.44
CA TRP A 57 -1.43 21.66 7.26
C TRP A 57 -0.20 22.46 7.74
N ARG A 58 0.68 21.83 8.53
CA ARG A 58 1.96 22.42 8.97
C ARG A 58 3.11 22.21 7.99
N LEU A 59 2.89 21.46 6.91
CA LEU A 59 3.93 21.20 5.92
C LEU A 59 4.09 22.42 5.01
N ASP A 60 5.32 22.92 4.91
CA ASP A 60 5.68 23.86 3.87
C ASP A 60 5.46 23.24 2.48
N PRO A 61 5.23 24.05 1.43
CA PRO A 61 4.92 23.52 0.10
C PRO A 61 5.95 22.50 -0.44
N ILE A 62 7.24 22.72 -0.19
CA ILE A 62 8.30 21.78 -0.60
C ILE A 62 8.28 20.46 0.19
N LEU A 63 7.90 20.52 1.47
CA LEU A 63 7.76 19.33 2.33
C LEU A 63 6.50 18.55 1.97
N LEU A 64 5.42 19.23 1.60
CA LEU A 64 4.23 18.57 1.07
C LEU A 64 4.54 17.88 -0.26
N PHE A 65 5.29 18.53 -1.16
CA PHE A 65 5.72 17.94 -2.41
C PHE A 65 6.60 16.70 -2.21
N SER A 66 7.51 16.71 -1.22
CA SER A 66 8.29 15.51 -0.91
C SER A 66 7.41 14.35 -0.42
N GLN A 67 6.33 14.63 0.32
CA GLN A 67 5.36 13.59 0.67
C GLN A 67 4.64 13.02 -0.55
N VAL A 68 4.26 13.86 -1.51
CA VAL A 68 3.66 13.39 -2.77
C VAL A 68 4.60 12.44 -3.50
N LEU A 69 5.88 12.80 -3.63
CA LEU A 69 6.87 11.98 -4.31
C LEU A 69 7.07 10.63 -3.62
N VAL A 70 7.28 10.64 -2.29
CA VAL A 70 7.52 9.42 -1.51
C VAL A 70 6.30 8.51 -1.52
N ILE A 71 5.10 9.06 -1.31
CA ILE A 71 3.86 8.27 -1.33
C ILE A 71 3.64 7.65 -2.72
N THR A 72 3.86 8.42 -3.78
CA THR A 72 3.71 7.90 -5.15
C THR A 72 4.70 6.76 -5.41
N ALA A 73 5.96 6.92 -5.01
CA ALA A 73 6.98 5.89 -5.17
C ALA A 73 6.64 4.61 -4.38
N VAL A 74 6.18 4.76 -3.13
CA VAL A 74 5.77 3.63 -2.28
C VAL A 74 4.56 2.91 -2.85
N LEU A 75 3.55 3.63 -3.33
CA LEU A 75 2.36 3.02 -3.95
C LEU A 75 2.72 2.29 -5.25
N ALA A 76 3.56 2.88 -6.10
CA ALA A 76 4.02 2.23 -7.32
C ALA A 76 4.83 0.96 -7.03
N ALA A 77 5.78 1.04 -6.09
CA ALA A 77 6.59 -0.11 -5.67
C ALA A 77 5.73 -1.20 -4.99
N GLY A 78 4.78 -0.82 -4.15
CA GLY A 78 3.85 -1.74 -3.50
C GLY A 78 2.97 -2.47 -4.51
N TRP A 79 2.43 -1.75 -5.50
CA TRP A 79 1.66 -2.35 -6.58
C TRP A 79 2.49 -3.35 -7.40
N GLU A 80 3.71 -2.97 -7.77
CA GLU A 80 4.63 -3.85 -8.49
C GLU A 80 4.93 -5.11 -7.68
N ASN A 81 5.15 -4.97 -6.37
CA ASN A 81 5.44 -6.08 -5.47
C ASN A 81 4.26 -7.07 -5.41
N ILE A 82 3.03 -6.58 -5.26
CA ILE A 82 1.81 -7.42 -5.29
C ILE A 82 1.70 -8.15 -6.63
N ARG A 83 1.94 -7.46 -7.76
CA ARG A 83 1.89 -8.07 -9.09
C ARG A 83 2.92 -9.20 -9.23
N LEU A 84 4.16 -8.96 -8.81
CA LEU A 84 5.23 -9.95 -8.86
C LEU A 84 4.92 -11.17 -7.98
N ARG A 85 4.37 -10.96 -6.78
CA ARG A 85 3.90 -12.05 -5.92
C ARG A 85 2.83 -12.90 -6.61
N GLY A 86 1.89 -12.27 -7.33
CA GLY A 86 0.89 -12.97 -8.12
C GLY A 86 1.48 -13.84 -9.24
N VAL A 87 2.51 -13.33 -9.93
CA VAL A 87 3.24 -14.11 -10.95
C VAL A 87 3.97 -15.30 -10.31
N LEU A 88 4.64 -15.08 -9.17
CA LEU A 88 5.34 -16.14 -8.44
C LEU A 88 4.40 -17.25 -7.96
N ALA A 89 3.22 -16.89 -7.45
CA ALA A 89 2.20 -17.87 -7.04
C ALA A 89 1.75 -18.74 -8.23
N MET A 90 1.53 -18.14 -9.40
CA MET A 90 1.15 -18.86 -10.61
C MET A 90 2.26 -19.81 -11.10
N LEU A 91 3.51 -19.36 -11.07
CA LEU A 91 4.66 -20.19 -11.46
C LEU A 91 4.83 -21.39 -10.51
N ALA A 92 4.67 -21.18 -9.21
CA ALA A 92 4.75 -22.25 -8.21
C ALA A 92 3.66 -23.32 -8.43
N LEU A 93 2.43 -22.91 -8.76
CA LEU A 93 1.36 -23.86 -9.08
C LEU A 93 1.68 -24.68 -10.33
N ARG A 94 2.24 -24.05 -11.38
CA ARG A 94 2.62 -24.74 -12.61
C ARG A 94 3.72 -25.79 -12.36
N ASP A 95 4.72 -25.46 -11.56
CA ASP A 95 5.82 -26.38 -11.23
C ASP A 95 5.33 -27.61 -10.45
N ILE A 96 4.35 -27.44 -9.56
CA ILE A 96 3.69 -28.54 -8.85
C ILE A 96 2.93 -29.44 -9.83
N GLU A 97 2.21 -28.87 -10.79
CA GLU A 97 1.46 -29.63 -11.81
C GLU A 97 2.39 -30.41 -12.75
N GLU A 98 3.52 -29.83 -13.16
CA GLU A 98 4.51 -30.50 -13.99
C GLU A 98 5.16 -31.69 -13.24
N ASN A 99 5.57 -31.50 -11.98
CA ASN A 99 6.12 -32.58 -11.17
C ASN A 99 5.11 -33.73 -10.94
N LYS A 100 3.81 -33.43 -10.84
CA LYS A 100 2.77 -34.45 -10.70
C LYS A 100 2.54 -35.26 -11.98
N LYS A 101 2.89 -34.75 -13.16
CA LYS A 101 2.78 -35.50 -14.43
C LYS A 101 3.94 -36.45 -14.68
N ILE A 102 5.07 -36.25 -14.00
CA ILE A 102 6.30 -37.02 -14.20
C ILE A 102 6.37 -38.24 -13.26
N ASN A 103 5.66 -38.20 -12.12
CA ASN A 103 5.48 -39.32 -11.18
C ASN A 103 4.19 -40.09 -11.46
#